data_AF-A0A7U9H826-F1
#
_entry.id   AF-A0A7U9H826-F1
#
_cell.length_a   1.000
_cell.length_b   1.000
_cell.length_c   1.000
_cell.angle_alpha   90.00
_cell.angle_beta   90.00
_cell.angle_gamma   90.00
#
_symmetry.space_group_name_H-M   'P 1'
#
loop_
_entity.id
_entity.type
_entity.pdbx_description
1 polymer ?
#
loop_
_entity_poly.entity_id
_entity_poly.type
_entity_poly.pdbx_seq_one_letter_code
_entity_poly.pdbx_strand_id
1 'polypeptide(L)'
;MNTISRNELVLLYETLENSLMDSLSNKQLRALIDIYVLALDNYERDIMDSISFYINEYGNDDTRKYVIELIEKNNNAYLKQELNYLLNIL
;
A
#
# COMPACT_ATOMS: atom_id res chain seq x y z
N MET A 1 -4.98 -16.07 3.85
CA MET A 1 -3.72 -15.47 3.38
C MET A 1 -3.69 -15.64 1.88
N ASN A 2 -3.74 -14.54 1.12
CA ASN A 2 -3.57 -14.60 -0.32
C ASN A 2 -2.09 -14.89 -0.59
N THR A 3 -1.77 -16.11 -1.03
CA THR A 3 -0.42 -16.46 -1.46
C THR A 3 -0.21 -15.96 -2.87
N ILE A 4 0.23 -14.70 -2.99
CA ILE A 4 0.88 -14.18 -4.20
C ILE A 4 2.37 -14.52 -4.11
N SER A 5 2.99 -14.97 -5.20
CA SER A 5 4.45 -15.15 -5.22
C SER A 5 5.15 -13.79 -5.33
N ARG A 6 6.42 -13.74 -4.90
CA ARG A 6 7.26 -12.55 -5.04
C ARG A 6 7.27 -11.99 -6.47
N ASN A 7 7.43 -12.85 -7.48
CA ASN A 7 7.50 -12.40 -8.88
C ASN A 7 6.16 -11.81 -9.36
N GLU A 8 5.04 -12.39 -8.91
CA GLU A 8 3.70 -11.84 -9.21
C GLU A 8 3.47 -10.50 -8.51
N LEU A 9 3.96 -10.34 -7.27
CA LEU A 9 3.90 -9.08 -6.54
C LEU A 9 4.70 -7.97 -7.23
N VAL A 10 5.94 -8.27 -7.65
CA VAL A 10 6.79 -7.32 -8.38
C VAL A 10 6.12 -6.91 -9.69
N LEU A 11 5.63 -7.88 -10.47
CA LEU A 11 4.94 -7.59 -11.73
C LEU A 11 3.67 -6.75 -11.51
N LEU A 12 2.91 -7.05 -10.46
CA LEU A 12 1.72 -6.28 -10.08
C LEU A 12 2.07 -4.83 -9.74
N TYR A 13 3.13 -4.64 -8.94
CA TYR A 13 3.64 -3.33 -8.57
C TYR A 13 4.11 -2.54 -9.80
N GLU A 14 5.01 -3.11 -10.61
CA GLU A 14 5.55 -2.46 -11.82
C GLU A 14 4.44 -2.11 -12.82
N THR A 15 3.44 -2.98 -12.97
CA THR A 15 2.29 -2.70 -13.85
C THR A 15 1.49 -1.50 -13.36
N LEU A 16 1.25 -1.40 -12.04
CA LEU A 16 0.56 -0.26 -11.46
C LEU A 16 1.41 1.00 -11.56
N GLU A 17 2.69 0.93 -11.19
CA GLU A 17 3.65 2.03 -11.20
C GLU A 17 3.76 2.67 -12.59
N ASN A 18 3.89 1.85 -13.64
CA ASN A 18 3.92 2.32 -15.04
C ASN A 18 2.62 3.02 -15.48
N SER A 19 1.51 2.85 -14.75
CA SER A 19 0.24 3.52 -15.02
C SER A 19 0.04 4.80 -14.20
N LEU A 20 0.94 5.10 -13.26
CA LEU A 20 0.88 6.31 -12.45
C LEU A 20 1.27 7.51 -13.32
N MET A 21 0.47 8.56 -13.25
CA MET A 21 0.64 9.82 -13.98
C MET A 21 0.88 10.95 -12.95
N ASP A 22 1.05 12.20 -13.42
CA ASP A 22 1.28 13.38 -12.57
C ASP A 22 0.21 13.59 -11.46
N SER A 23 -0.99 13.01 -11.62
CA SER A 23 -2.02 12.96 -10.59
C SER A 23 -2.57 11.56 -10.42
N LEU A 24 -2.53 11.03 -9.20
CA LEU A 24 -3.05 9.71 -8.88
C LEU A 24 -4.52 9.78 -8.48
N SER A 25 -5.34 8.87 -9.03
CA SER A 25 -6.71 8.69 -8.58
C SER A 25 -6.79 7.96 -7.23
N ASN A 26 -7.86 8.18 -6.46
CA ASN A 26 -8.12 7.42 -5.23
C ASN A 26 -8.09 5.90 -5.44
N LYS A 27 -8.53 5.43 -6.62
CA LYS A 27 -8.47 4.00 -6.97
C LYS A 27 -7.02 3.51 -7.07
N GLN A 28 -6.13 4.29 -7.68
CA GLN A 28 -4.71 3.95 -7.78
C GLN A 28 -4.02 3.99 -6.41
N LEU A 29 -4.31 5.00 -5.59
CA LEU A 29 -3.75 5.09 -4.24
C LEU A 29 -4.18 3.94 -3.34
N ARG A 30 -5.46 3.55 -3.40
CA ARG A 30 -5.95 2.36 -2.69
C ARG A 30 -5.28 1.08 -3.19
N ALA A 31 -5.08 0.95 -4.50
CA ALA A 31 -4.36 -0.20 -5.07
C ALA A 31 -2.89 -0.24 -4.62
N LEU A 32 -2.23 0.92 -4.48
CA LEU A 32 -0.89 0.98 -3.88
C LEU A 32 -0.92 0.51 -2.42
N ILE A 33 -1.90 0.94 -1.62
CA ILE A 33 -2.05 0.45 -0.24
C ILE A 33 -2.29 -1.07 -0.19
N ASP A 34 -3.10 -1.63 -1.10
CA ASP A 34 -3.30 -3.08 -1.20
C ASP A 34 -1.98 -3.80 -1.51
N ILE A 35 -1.18 -3.28 -2.44
CA ILE A 35 0.14 -3.83 -2.77
C ILE A 35 1.10 -3.69 -1.58
N TYR A 36 1.03 -2.59 -0.81
CA TYR A 36 1.83 -2.42 0.41
C TYR A 36 1.56 -3.54 1.42
N VAL A 37 0.29 -3.90 1.62
CA VAL A 37 -0.09 -5.02 2.50
C VAL A 37 0.48 -6.35 1.99
N LEU A 38 0.40 -6.60 0.68
CA LEU A 38 0.99 -7.80 0.06
C LEU A 38 2.51 -7.82 0.16
N ALA A 39 3.17 -6.67 0.00
CA ALA A 39 4.60 -6.50 0.13
C ALA A 39 5.07 -6.76 1.56
N LEU A 40 4.28 -6.35 2.55
CA LEU A 40 4.55 -6.65 3.95
C LEU A 40 4.53 -8.16 4.22
N ASP A 41 3.50 -8.86 3.73
CA ASP A 41 3.37 -10.32 3.88
C ASP A 41 4.52 -11.08 3.17
N ASN A 42 5.13 -10.47 2.14
CA ASN A 42 6.26 -11.04 1.37
C ASN A 42 7.64 -10.49 1.76
N TYR A 43 7.73 -9.58 2.74
CA TYR A 43 8.96 -8.90 3.13
C TYR A 43 9.65 -8.10 2.01
N GLU A 44 8.90 -7.61 1.01
CA GLU A 44 9.42 -6.79 -0.09
C GLU A 44 9.53 -5.30 0.33
N ARG A 45 10.58 -4.98 1.07
CA ARG A 45 10.80 -3.63 1.62
C ARG A 45 10.94 -2.54 0.56
N ASP A 46 11.58 -2.83 -0.57
CA ASP A 46 11.77 -1.84 -1.63
C ASP A 46 10.43 -1.35 -2.20
N ILE A 47 9.46 -2.25 -2.33
CA ILE A 47 8.09 -1.93 -2.76
C ILE A 47 7.36 -1.14 -1.67
N MET A 48 7.51 -1.53 -0.40
CA MET A 48 6.90 -0.81 0.72
C MET A 48 7.39 0.63 0.83
N ASP A 49 8.70 0.86 0.68
CA ASP A 49 9.31 2.18 0.75
C ASP A 49 8.84 3.06 -0.41
N SER A 50 8.81 2.51 -1.63
CA SER A 50 8.32 3.24 -2.80
C SER A 50 6.84 3.62 -2.67
N ILE A 51 5.99 2.71 -2.20
CA ILE A 51 4.58 3.02 -1.97
C ILE A 51 4.41 4.07 -0.88
N SER A 52 5.20 4.00 0.19
CA SER A 52 5.18 5.02 1.26
C SER A 52 5.48 6.41 0.70
N PHE A 53 6.38 6.51 -0.28
CA PHE A 53 6.66 7.77 -0.98
C PHE A 53 5.43 8.29 -1.74
N TYR A 54 4.79 7.45 -2.57
CA TYR A 54 3.58 7.83 -3.30
C TYR A 54 2.45 8.25 -2.37
N ILE A 55 2.26 7.54 -1.26
CA ILE A 55 1.20 7.84 -0.29
C ILE A 55 1.49 9.14 0.46
N ASN A 56 2.75 9.41 0.82
CA ASN A 56 3.13 10.67 1.46
C ASN A 56 2.98 11.88 0.50
N GLU A 57 3.20 11.70 -0.80
CA GLU A 57 3.10 12.80 -1.78
C GLU A 57 1.66 13.05 -2.25
N TYR A 58 0.88 11.99 -2.50
CA TYR A 58 -0.44 12.08 -3.16
C TYR A 58 -1.61 11.66 -2.26
N GLY A 59 -1.32 11.24 -1.04
CA GLY A 59 -2.30 10.83 -0.06
C GLY A 59 -3.31 11.92 0.27
N ASN A 60 -4.54 11.50 0.56
CA ASN A 60 -5.66 12.36 0.88
C ASN A 60 -6.64 11.70 1.87
N ASP A 61 -7.73 12.39 2.18
CA ASP A 61 -8.74 11.92 3.15
C ASP A 61 -9.35 10.55 2.79
N ASP A 62 -9.49 10.25 1.50
CA ASP A 62 -10.00 8.96 1.03
C ASP A 62 -9.02 7.82 1.35
N THR A 63 -7.73 8.04 1.09
CA THR A 63 -6.68 7.07 1.46
C THR A 63 -6.56 6.91 2.97
N ARG A 64 -6.63 8.00 3.75
CA ARG A 64 -6.61 7.95 5.21
C ARG A 64 -7.74 7.08 5.74
N LYS A 65 -8.96 7.32 5.25
CA LYS A 65 -10.14 6.52 5.62
C LYS A 65 -9.94 5.05 5.24
N TYR A 66 -9.40 4.77 4.06
CA TYR A 66 -9.16 3.42 3.60
C TYR A 66 -8.17 2.65 4.49
N VAL A 67 -7.06 3.29 4.90
CA VAL A 67 -6.08 2.66 5.81
C VAL A 67 -6.69 2.39 7.18
N ILE A 68 -7.51 3.31 7.71
CA ILE A 68 -8.25 3.08 8.98
C ILE A 68 -9.17 1.86 8.84
N GLU A 69 -9.92 1.73 7.75
CA GLU A 69 -10.77 0.56 7.51
C GLU A 69 -9.97 -0.74 7.47
N LEU A 70 -8.75 -0.74 6.90
CA LEU A 70 -7.88 -1.93 6.89
C LEU A 70 -7.39 -2.28 8.30
N ILE A 71 -7.01 -1.29 9.11
CA ILE A 71 -6.61 -1.50 10.51
C ILE A 71 -7.74 -2.10 11.34
N GLU A 72 -8.97 -1.62 11.16
CA GLU A 72 -10.15 -2.11 11.88
C GLU A 72 -10.54 -3.53 11.48
N LYS A 73 -10.43 -3.86 10.18
CA LYS A 73 -10.82 -5.17 9.63
C LYS A 73 -9.79 -6.27 9.89
N ASN A 74 -8.53 -5.92 10.13
CA ASN A 74 -7.46 -6.90 10.29
C ASN A 74 -7.16 -7.17 11.77
N ASN A 75 -6.72 -8.38 12.10
CA ASN A 75 -6.30 -8.75 13.48
C ASN A 75 -4.79 -8.90 13.61
N ASN A 76 -4.03 -8.80 12.52
CA ASN A 76 -2.58 -8.90 12.54
C ASN A 76 -1.95 -7.64 13.18
N ALA A 77 -1.34 -7.81 14.35
CA ALA A 77 -0.71 -6.72 15.10
C ALA A 77 0.45 -6.06 14.33
N TYR A 78 1.24 -6.85 13.60
CA TYR A 78 2.35 -6.33 12.80
C TYR A 78 1.84 -5.47 11.65
N LEU A 79 0.84 -5.96 10.91
CA LEU A 79 0.20 -5.17 9.85
C LEU A 79 -0.42 -3.87 10.40
N LYS A 80 -1.06 -3.91 11.57
CA LYS A 80 -1.59 -2.69 12.21
C LYS A 80 -0.49 -1.69 12.50
N GLN A 81 0.67 -2.12 12.98
CA GLN A 81 1.79 -1.22 13.26
C GLN A 81 2.24 -0.52 11.97
N GLU A 82 2.39 -1.27 10.88
CA GLU A 82 2.84 -0.75 9.59
C GLU A 82 1.81 0.17 8.93
N LEU A 83 0.51 -0.16 9.01
CA LEU A 83 -0.55 0.72 8.53
C LEU A 83 -0.68 1.99 9.38
N ASN A 84 -0.40 1.93 10.68
CA ASN A 84 -0.33 3.13 11.52
C ASN A 84 0.86 4.02 11.15
N TYR A 85 1.99 3.43 10.76
CA TYR A 85 3.10 4.21 10.21
C TYR A 85 2.68 4.95 8.93
N LEU A 86 2.01 4.24 8.01
CA LEU A 86 1.49 4.84 6.77
C LEU A 86 0.47 5.98 7.04
N LEU A 87 -0.35 5.87 8.09
CA LEU A 87 -1.25 6.95 8.53
C LEU A 87 -0.54 8.18 9.08
N ASN A 88 0.66 8.03 9.65
CA ASN A 88 1.40 9.14 10.23
C ASN A 88 2.17 9.96 9.17
N ILE A 89 2.43 9.36 8.00
CA ILE A 89 3.04 10.03 6.85
C ILE A 89 1.99 10.56 5.85
N LEU A 90 0.70 10.26 6.08
CA LEU A 90 -0.48 10.79 5.40
C LEU A 90 -0.96 12.10 6.03
#